data_AF-A0A7C0YQV9-F1
#
_entry.id   AF-A0A7C0YQV9-F1
#
_cell.length_a   1.000
_cell.length_b   1.000
_cell.length_c   1.000
_cell.angle_alpha   90.00
_cell.angle_beta   90.00
_cell.angle_gamma   90.00
#
_symmetry.space_group_name_H-M   'P 1'
#
loop_
_entity.id
_entity.type
_entity.pdbx_description
1 polymer ?
#
loop_
_entity_poly.entity_id
_entity_poly.type
_entity_poly.pdbx_seq_one_letter_code
_entity_poly.pdbx_strand_id
1 'polypeptide(L)' 'AENIIRKLSRDPEIAIIIVTEAIASAIRSFLRQFYEKPRPVIVEIPDKRGPIPTIEFVRDLIRRTVGVEIVLK' A
#
# COMPACT_ATOMS: atom_id res chain seq x y z
N ALA A 1 -3.54 -1.32 13.49
CA ALA A 1 -2.32 -1.35 12.67
C ALA A 1 -1.43 -0.13 12.91
N GLU A 2 -1.99 1.09 12.89
CA GLU A 2 -1.22 2.35 13.01
C GLU A 2 -0.28 2.41 14.23
N ASN A 3 -0.76 2.06 15.42
CA ASN A 3 0.06 2.11 16.64
C ASN A 3 1.30 1.21 16.57
N ILE A 4 1.18 0.03 15.95
CA ILE A 4 2.29 -0.91 15.78
C ILE A 4 3.30 -0.33 14.79
N ILE A 5 2.85 0.13 13.63
CA ILE A 5 3.73 0.73 12.61
C ILE A 5 4.41 1.98 13.16
N ARG A 6 3.70 2.82 13.91
CA ARG A 6 4.28 4.00 14.57
C ARG A 6 5.40 3.60 15.54
N LYS A 7 5.19 2.55 16.33
CA LYS A 7 6.22 2.04 17.25
C LYS A 7 7.45 1.53 16.47
N LEU A 8 7.24 0.69 15.46
CA LEU A 8 8.32 0.13 14.64
C LEU A 8 9.07 1.21 13.86
N SER A 9 8.38 2.24 13.37
CA SER A 9 9.00 3.33 12.61
C SER A 9 9.92 4.24 13.41
N ARG A 10 9.87 4.16 14.75
CA ARG A 10 10.77 4.91 15.64
C ARG A 10 12.05 4.14 15.96
N ASP A 11 12.10 2.87 15.61
CA ASP A 11 13.26 2.03 15.82
C ASP A 11 14.28 2.25 14.68
N PRO A 12 15.46 2.81 14.97
CA PRO A 12 16.47 3.07 13.94
C PRO A 12 17.09 1.78 13.36
N GLU A 13 16.92 0.63 14.00
CA GLU A 13 17.42 -0.65 13.50
C GLU A 13 16.50 -1.28 12.43
N ILE A 14 15.26 -0.79 12.31
CA ILE A 14 14.27 -1.29 11.36
C ILE A 14 14.40 -0.53 10.03
N ALA A 15 14.94 -1.21 9.02
CA ALA A 15 15.10 -0.64 7.69
C ALA A 15 13.84 -0.77 6.81
N ILE A 16 13.08 -1.86 6.96
CA ILE A 16 11.94 -2.20 6.09
C ILE A 16 10.75 -2.68 6.94
N ILE A 17 9.56 -2.19 6.62
CA ILE A 17 8.29 -2.66 7.17
C ILE A 17 7.44 -3.18 6.00
N ILE A 18 7.14 -4.47 6.03
CA ILE A 18 6.29 -5.12 5.03
C ILE A 18 4.86 -5.20 5.58
N VAL A 19 3.89 -4.74 4.81
CA VAL A 19 2.46 -4.74 5.16
C VAL A 19 1.64 -5.34 4.02
N THR A 20 0.52 -5.98 4.34
CA THR A 20 -0.39 -6.41 3.28
C THR A 20 -1.09 -5.22 2.64
N GLU A 21 -1.44 -5.31 1.37
CA GLU A 21 -2.25 -4.31 0.65
C GLU A 21 -3.55 -3.99 1.42
N ALA A 22 -4.11 -4.95 2.14
CA ALA A 22 -5.38 -4.80 2.87
C ALA A 22 -5.23 -3.88 4.05
N ILE A 23 -4.15 -4.09 4.81
CA ILE A 23 -3.80 -3.22 5.92
C ILE A 23 -3.40 -1.86 5.35
N ALA A 24 -2.53 -1.81 4.34
CA ALA A 24 -2.04 -0.57 3.77
C ALA A 24 -3.16 0.33 3.21
N SER A 25 -4.14 -0.26 2.53
CA SER A 25 -5.32 0.43 2.04
C SER A 25 -6.14 1.05 3.19
N ALA A 26 -6.36 0.30 4.27
CA ALA A 26 -7.13 0.76 5.41
C ALA A 26 -6.47 1.93 6.17
N ILE A 27 -5.15 2.05 6.13
CA ILE A 27 -4.38 3.10 6.83
C ILE A 27 -3.58 3.99 5.86
N ARG A 28 -4.03 4.12 4.60
CA ARG A 28 -3.28 4.78 3.52
C ARG A 28 -2.91 6.22 3.87
N SER A 29 -3.81 6.97 4.50
CA SER A 29 -3.56 8.34 4.96
C SER A 29 -2.44 8.41 6.02
N PHE A 30 -2.39 7.43 6.92
CA PHE A 30 -1.32 7.32 7.91
C PHE A 30 0.01 6.91 7.27
N LEU A 31 0.01 6.01 6.28
CA LEU A 31 1.24 5.56 5.61
C LEU A 31 1.92 6.68 4.79
N ARG A 32 1.14 7.66 4.30
CA ARG A 32 1.67 8.79 3.52
C ARG A 32 2.86 9.51 4.16
N GLN A 33 2.84 9.68 5.48
CA GLN A 33 3.91 10.37 6.23
C GLN A 33 5.26 9.61 6.24
N PHE A 34 5.28 8.34 5.80
CA PHE A 34 6.49 7.52 5.76
C PHE A 34 7.09 7.44 4.35
N TYR A 35 6.34 7.71 3.28
CA TYR A 35 6.92 7.75 1.92
C TYR A 35 7.85 8.96 1.70
N GLU A 36 7.66 10.04 2.47
CA GLU A 36 8.53 11.21 2.44
C GLU A 36 9.81 11.02 3.29
N LYS A 37 9.88 9.93 4.07
CA LYS A 37 11.02 9.65 4.94
C LYS A 37 11.94 8.61 4.30
N PRO A 38 13.27 8.75 4.42
CA PRO A 38 14.20 7.77 3.87
C PRO A 38 14.14 6.41 4.59
N ARG A 39 13.64 6.38 5.84
CA ARG A 39 13.50 5.17 6.66
C ARG A 39 12.30 5.25 7.63
N PRO A 40 11.67 4.11 7.96
CA PRO A 40 11.80 2.81 7.31
C PRO A 40 11.10 2.78 5.92
N VAL A 41 11.55 1.91 5.03
CA VAL A 41 10.88 1.68 3.72
C VAL A 41 9.63 0.84 3.95
N ILE A 42 8.47 1.33 3.50
CA ILE A 42 7.21 0.58 3.59
C ILE A 42 6.95 -0.14 2.27
N VAL A 43 6.80 -1.47 2.34
CA VAL A 43 6.52 -2.34 1.19
C VAL A 43 5.15 -2.97 1.35
N GLU A 44 4.29 -2.78 0.35
CA GLU A 44 2.95 -3.38 0.28
C GLU A 44 3.01 -4.72 -0.47
N ILE A 45 2.45 -5.79 0.10
CA ILE A 45 2.37 -7.12 -0.52
C ILE A 45 0.93 -7.64 -0.57
N PRO A 46 0.54 -8.44 -1.57
CA PRO A 46 -0.77 -9.08 -1.57
C PRO A 46 -0.91 -10.09 -0.42
N ASP A 47 -2.13 -10.31 0.05
CA ASP A 47 -2.44 -11.38 1.01
C ASP A 47 -2.77 -12.70 0.27
N LYS A 48 -2.82 -13.83 0.99
CA LYS A 48 -3.14 -15.18 0.47
C LYS A 48 -4.49 -15.28 -0.26
N ARG A 49 -5.34 -14.25 -0.17
CA ARG A 49 -6.66 -14.17 -0.84
C ARG A 49 -6.61 -13.49 -2.21
N GLY A 50 -5.42 -13.16 -2.72
CA GLY A 50 -5.25 -12.41 -3.97
C GLY A 50 -5.32 -10.90 -3.77
N PRO A 51 -5.13 -10.10 -4.84
CA PRO A 51 -5.20 -8.66 -4.79
C PRO A 51 -6.59 -8.20 -4.35
N ILE A 52 -6.66 -7.10 -3.60
CA ILE A 52 -7.95 -6.53 -3.20
C ILE A 52 -8.65 -6.02 -4.46
N PRO A 53 -9.90 -6.42 -4.71
CA PRO A 53 -10.67 -5.86 -5.81
C PRO A 53 -11.04 -4.41 -5.48
N THR A 54 -10.11 -3.50 -5.73
CA THR A 54 -10.32 -2.05 -5.69
C THR A 54 -10.72 -1.57 -7.08
N ILE A 55 -11.37 -0.41 -7.18
CA ILE A 55 -11.60 0.28 -8.45
C ILE A 55 -10.28 0.47 -9.21
N GLU A 56 -9.18 0.79 -8.52
CA GLU A 56 -7.84 0.80 -9.14
C GLU A 56 -7.45 -0.55 -9.74
N PHE A 57 -7.73 -1.68 -9.09
CA PHE A 57 -7.40 -3.01 -9.62
C PHE A 57 -8.17 -3.31 -10.92
N VAL A 58 -9.47 -3.01 -10.95
CA VAL A 58 -10.29 -3.14 -12.17
C VAL A 58 -9.77 -2.20 -13.26
N ARG A 59 -9.43 -0.96 -12.90
CA ARG A 59 -8.88 0.03 -13.84
C ARG A 59 -7.52 -0.39 -14.38
N ASP A 60 -6.65 -0.95 -13.57
CA ASP A 60 -5.35 -1.48 -13.99
C ASP A 60 -5.49 -2.74 -14.86
N LEU A 61 -6.47 -3.59 -14.58
CA LEU A 61 -6.81 -4.74 -15.44
C LEU A 61 -7.31 -4.30 -16.81
N ILE A 62 -8.24 -3.34 -16.85
CA ILE A 62 -8.74 -2.77 -18.10
C ILE A 62 -7.58 -2.10 -18.85
N ARG A 63 -6.73 -1.33 -18.15
CA ARG A 63 -5.57 -0.67 -18.75
C ARG A 63 -4.59 -1.66 -19.36
N ARG A 64 -4.25 -2.74 -18.66
CA ARG A 64 -3.34 -3.79 -19.19
C ARG A 64 -3.93 -4.54 -20.38
N THR A 65 -5.25 -4.70 -20.41
CA THR A 65 -5.94 -5.50 -21.43
C THR A 65 -6.30 -4.70 -22.67
N VAL A 66 -6.66 -3.42 -22.52
CA VAL A 66 -7.25 -2.59 -23.58
C VAL A 66 -6.36 -1.39 -23.94
N GLY A 67 -5.39 -1.02 -23.09
CA GLY A 67 -4.43 0.06 -23.36
C GLY A 67 -4.98 1.49 -23.22
N VAL A 68 -6.21 1.67 -22.70
CA VAL A 68 -6.89 2.97 -22.60
C VAL A 68 -7.35 3.26 -21.17
N GLU A 69 -7.30 4.54 -20.79
CA GLU A 69 -7.66 5.01 -19.45
C GLU A 69 -9.17 5.33 -19.38
N ILE A 70 -9.94 4.50 -18.67
CA ILE A 70 -11.37 4.75 -18.45
C ILE A 70 -11.53 5.53 -17.14
N VAL A 71 -12.07 6.75 -17.23
CA VAL A 71 -12.48 7.55 -16.07
C VAL A 71 -13.90 7.15 -15.70
N LEU A 72 -14.06 6.30 -14.69
CA LEU A 72 -15.35 6.02 -14.08
C LEU A 72 -15.73 7.19 -13.18
N LYS A 73 -16.87 7.82 -13.46
CA LYS A 73 -17.41 8.97 -12.73
C LYS A 73 -18.53 8.52 -11.80
#